data_AF-A0A959GXC9-F1
#
_entry.id   AF-A0A959GXC9-F1
#
_cell.length_a   1.000
_cell.length_b   1.000
_cell.length_c   1.000
_cell.angle_alpha   90.00
_cell.angle_beta   90.00
_cell.angle_gamma   90.00
#
_symmetry.space_group_name_H-M   'P 1'
#
loop_
_entity.id
_entity.type
_entity.pdbx_description
1 polymer ?
#
loop_
_entity_poly.entity_id
_entity_poly.type
_entity_poly.pdbx_seq_one_letter_code
_entity_poly.pdbx_strand_id
1 'polypeptide(L)'
;AQSAKWHTVTKVGDLAFDHNEILESCLKKLRRKVRMTPIGFELLPPKFTLTELQQLYESILIPPKSKKRIDKRNFRKKILSTNLLHDLNEVQEGVAHRPAKLYRFDRNKYEQLIAEGYSFDI
;
A
#
# COMPACT_ATOMS: atom_id res chain seq x y z
N ALA A 1 22.44 -18.54 -7.00
CA ALA A 1 21.57 -18.39 -5.82
C ALA A 1 20.36 -19.32 -5.99
N GLN A 2 20.31 -20.46 -5.30
CA GLN A 2 19.34 -21.53 -5.58
C GLN A 2 18.32 -21.77 -4.45
N SER A 3 18.31 -20.94 -3.39
CA SER A 3 17.48 -21.15 -2.19
C SER A 3 16.89 -19.87 -1.58
N ALA A 4 16.49 -18.91 -2.41
CA ALA A 4 15.74 -17.74 -1.93
C ALA A 4 14.28 -18.13 -1.66
N LYS A 5 13.72 -17.65 -0.54
CA LYS A 5 12.31 -17.88 -0.16
C LYS A 5 11.70 -16.58 0.33
N TRP A 6 10.39 -16.44 0.16
CA TRP A 6 9.62 -15.38 0.79
C TRP A 6 9.38 -15.74 2.26
N HIS A 7 9.72 -14.82 3.16
CA HIS A 7 9.44 -14.94 4.58
C HIS A 7 8.48 -13.83 5.01
N THR A 8 7.53 -14.16 5.90
CA THR A 8 6.76 -13.13 6.58
C THR A 8 7.73 -12.30 7.42
N VAL A 9 7.66 -10.98 7.33
CA VAL A 9 8.56 -10.07 8.05
C VAL A 9 8.58 -10.31 9.57
N THR A 10 7.46 -10.78 10.12
CA THR A 10 7.31 -11.12 11.55
C THR A 10 7.92 -12.45 11.96
N LYS A 11 8.37 -13.26 11.01
CA LYS A 11 8.84 -14.63 11.19
C LYS A 11 10.23 -14.86 10.58
N VAL A 12 10.98 -13.79 10.30
CA VAL A 12 12.27 -13.89 9.61
C VAL A 12 13.37 -14.53 10.48
N GLY A 13 13.18 -14.53 11.81
CA GLY A 13 14.14 -15.07 12.78
C GLY A 13 15.39 -14.19 12.91
N ASP A 14 16.46 -14.80 13.41
CA ASP A 14 17.79 -14.18 13.49
C ASP A 14 18.50 -14.32 12.14
N LEU A 15 18.88 -13.19 11.57
CA LEU A 15 19.60 -13.09 10.31
C LEU A 15 21.10 -12.93 10.60
N ALA A 16 21.93 -13.24 9.61
CA ALA A 16 23.38 -13.11 9.75
C ALA A 16 23.80 -11.65 10.01
N PHE A 17 24.87 -11.46 10.80
CA PHE A 17 25.48 -10.16 11.09
C PHE A 17 24.46 -9.14 11.65
N ASP A 18 24.39 -7.95 11.05
CA ASP A 18 23.53 -6.82 11.38
C ASP A 18 22.25 -6.77 10.52
N HIS A 19 21.92 -7.85 9.80
CA HIS A 19 20.81 -7.84 8.84
C HIS A 19 19.44 -7.58 9.49
N ASN A 20 19.24 -7.94 10.76
CA ASN A 20 18.03 -7.57 11.49
C ASN A 20 17.94 -6.04 11.68
N GLU A 21 19.05 -5.36 11.93
CA GLU A 21 19.09 -3.89 12.08
C GLU A 21 18.80 -3.19 10.76
N ILE A 22 19.39 -3.70 9.66
CA ILE A 22 19.13 -3.22 8.30
C ILE A 22 17.65 -3.40 7.96
N LEU A 23 17.07 -4.56 8.24
CA LEU A 23 15.66 -4.84 7.99
C LEU A 23 14.76 -3.86 8.76
N GLU A 24 15.01 -3.67 10.06
CA GLU A 24 14.22 -2.74 10.88
C GLU A 24 14.34 -1.29 10.39
N SER A 25 15.54 -0.85 10.01
CA SER A 25 15.77 0.47 9.44
C SER A 25 15.00 0.68 8.12
N CYS A 26 15.05 -0.31 7.23
CA CYS A 26 14.31 -0.32 5.97
C CYS A 26 12.80 -0.29 6.19
N LEU A 27 12.27 -1.07 7.15
CA LEU A 27 10.84 -1.06 7.48
C LEU A 27 10.39 0.29 8.05
N LYS A 28 11.18 0.92 8.92
CA LYS A 28 10.90 2.27 9.42
C LYS A 28 10.87 3.29 8.28
N LYS A 29 11.85 3.22 7.36
CA LYS A 29 11.92 4.09 6.18
C LYS A 29 10.72 3.89 5.25
N LEU A 30 10.35 2.63 4.98
CA LEU A 30 9.19 2.28 4.17
C LEU A 30 7.90 2.86 4.77
N ARG A 31 7.66 2.64 6.07
CA ARG A 31 6.49 3.16 6.78
C ARG A 31 6.39 4.68 6.71
N ARG A 32 7.51 5.39 6.85
CA ARG A 32 7.54 6.86 6.69
C ARG A 32 7.20 7.25 5.26
N LYS A 33 7.78 6.57 4.28
CA LYS A 33 7.61 6.90 2.86
C LYS A 33 6.18 6.66 2.37
N VAL A 34 5.52 5.58 2.78
CA VAL A 34 4.12 5.26 2.40
C VAL A 34 3.12 6.31 2.91
N ARG A 35 3.42 7.00 4.01
CA ARG A 35 2.58 8.10 4.51
C ARG A 35 2.71 9.37 3.69
N MET A 36 3.91 9.62 3.16
CA MET A 36 4.24 10.90 2.49
C MET A 36 4.28 10.82 0.96
N THR A 37 4.19 9.61 0.41
CA THR A 37 4.19 9.38 -1.03
C THR A 37 3.24 8.23 -1.36
N PRO A 38 2.53 8.28 -2.50
CA PRO A 38 1.71 7.20 -3.02
C PRO A 38 2.62 6.10 -3.58
N ILE A 39 3.42 5.46 -2.71
CA ILE A 39 4.20 4.28 -3.04
C ILE A 39 3.46 3.02 -2.60
N GLY A 40 3.66 1.92 -3.33
CA GLY A 40 3.01 0.64 -3.05
C GLY A 40 1.91 0.29 -4.05
N PHE A 41 1.50 1.21 -4.92
CA PHE A 41 0.68 0.86 -6.08
C PHE A 41 1.38 -0.16 -6.98
N GLU A 42 2.71 -0.19 -6.98
CA GLU A 42 3.54 -1.19 -7.66
C GLU A 42 3.41 -2.60 -7.06
N LEU A 43 2.92 -2.70 -5.82
CA LEU A 43 2.66 -3.97 -5.14
C LEU A 43 1.23 -4.47 -5.38
N LEU A 44 0.40 -3.69 -6.07
CA LEU A 44 -0.96 -4.05 -6.45
C LEU A 44 -1.02 -4.51 -7.92
N PRO A 45 -2.02 -5.33 -8.28
CA PRO A 45 -2.30 -5.61 -9.69
C PRO A 45 -2.64 -4.32 -10.45
N PRO A 46 -2.53 -4.29 -11.80
CA PRO A 46 -2.84 -3.11 -12.62
C PRO A 46 -4.27 -2.56 -12.49
N LYS A 47 -5.19 -3.38 -11.99
CA LYS A 47 -6.56 -3.03 -11.60
C LYS A 47 -6.77 -3.56 -10.19
N PHE A 48 -7.14 -2.68 -9.26
CA PHE A 48 -7.29 -3.04 -7.86
C PHE A 48 -8.52 -2.37 -7.25
N THR A 49 -8.99 -2.92 -6.14
CA THR A 49 -10.07 -2.36 -5.33
C THR A 49 -9.52 -1.45 -4.24
N LEU A 50 -10.38 -0.55 -3.73
CA LEU A 50 -10.05 0.23 -2.53
C LEU A 50 -9.80 -0.64 -1.30
N THR A 51 -10.34 -1.86 -1.27
CA THR A 51 -10.12 -2.80 -0.17
C THR A 51 -8.71 -3.38 -0.23
N GLU A 52 -8.24 -3.80 -1.40
CA GLU A 52 -6.86 -4.28 -1.58
C GLU A 52 -5.85 -3.18 -1.28
N LEU A 53 -6.12 -1.95 -1.75
CA LEU A 53 -5.29 -0.79 -1.41
C LEU A 53 -5.26 -0.53 0.10
N GLN A 54 -6.41 -0.61 0.79
CA GLN A 54 -6.44 -0.49 2.25
C GLN A 54 -5.62 -1.59 2.92
N GLN A 55 -5.79 -2.85 2.51
CA GLN A 55 -5.06 -3.99 3.07
C GLN A 55 -3.54 -3.85 2.89
N LEU A 56 -3.09 -3.33 1.75
CA LEU A 56 -1.69 -3.02 1.52
C LEU A 56 -1.17 -1.98 2.52
N TYR A 57 -1.87 -0.85 2.66
CA TYR A 57 -1.49 0.21 3.59
C TYR A 57 -1.49 -0.28 5.05
N GLU A 58 -2.51 -1.06 5.44
CA GLU A 58 -2.56 -1.70 6.76
C GLU A 58 -1.37 -2.64 6.98
N SER A 59 -1.03 -3.47 5.99
CA SER A 59 0.08 -4.44 6.08
C SER A 59 1.44 -3.77 6.28
N ILE A 60 1.60 -2.54 5.80
CA ILE A 60 2.85 -1.77 5.96
C ILE A 60 2.84 -0.96 7.26
N LEU A 61 1.75 -0.23 7.51
CA LEU A 61 1.68 0.79 8.57
C LEU A 61 1.31 0.24 9.94
N ILE A 62 0.58 -0.88 10.00
CA ILE A 62 0.08 -1.43 11.26
C ILE A 62 1.05 -2.51 11.75
N PRO A 63 1.58 -2.38 12.97
CA PRO A 63 2.38 -3.44 13.57
C PRO A 63 1.57 -4.73 13.66
N PRO A 64 2.12 -5.90 13.29
CA PRO A 64 1.34 -7.14 13.20
C PRO A 64 0.74 -7.62 14.53
N LYS A 65 1.30 -7.19 15.66
CA LYS A 65 0.75 -7.45 17.02
C LYS A 65 -0.35 -6.45 17.43
N SER A 66 -0.65 -5.45 16.60
CA SER A 66 -1.64 -4.42 16.89
C SER A 66 -3.03 -4.85 16.41
N LYS A 67 -4.04 -4.62 17.25
CA LYS A 67 -5.46 -4.73 16.87
C LYS A 67 -5.97 -3.49 16.12
N LYS A 68 -5.11 -2.49 15.90
CA LYS A 68 -5.47 -1.30 15.12
C LYS A 68 -5.84 -1.71 13.69
N ARG A 69 -6.78 -0.96 13.12
CA ARG A 69 -7.17 -1.01 11.71
C ARG A 69 -7.28 0.41 11.21
N ILE A 70 -7.05 0.61 9.93
CA ILE A 70 -7.34 1.89 9.31
C ILE A 70 -8.86 1.99 9.20
N ASP A 71 -9.43 3.12 9.61
CA ASP A 71 -10.86 3.34 9.43
C ASP A 71 -11.20 3.37 7.94
N LYS A 72 -12.06 2.43 7.52
CA LYS A 72 -12.41 2.22 6.12
C LYS A 72 -13.06 3.46 5.49
N ARG A 73 -13.87 4.21 6.25
CA ARG A 73 -14.59 5.37 5.73
C ARG A 73 -13.64 6.53 5.49
N ASN A 74 -12.81 6.84 6.49
CA ASN A 74 -11.82 7.90 6.42
C ASN A 74 -10.76 7.60 5.36
N PHE A 75 -10.29 6.36 5.28
CA PHE A 75 -9.33 5.95 4.25
C PHE A 75 -9.87 6.15 2.84
N ARG A 76 -11.08 5.65 2.56
CA ARG A 76 -11.72 5.81 1.24
C ARG A 76 -11.94 7.28 0.91
N LYS A 77 -12.46 8.06 1.88
CA LYS A 77 -12.65 9.51 1.70
C LYS A 77 -11.33 10.21 1.36
N LYS A 78 -10.27 9.91 2.11
CA LYS A 78 -8.95 10.51 1.94
C LYS A 78 -8.32 10.12 0.60
N ILE A 79 -8.24 8.83 0.28
CA ILE A 79 -7.67 8.35 -0.98
C ILE A 79 -8.42 8.91 -2.19
N LEU A 80 -9.75 8.88 -2.19
CA LEU A 80 -10.52 9.42 -3.31
C LEU A 80 -10.32 10.94 -3.45
N SER A 81 -10.18 11.67 -2.34
CA SER A 81 -9.90 13.12 -2.38
C SER A 81 -8.53 13.48 -2.98
N THR A 82 -7.58 12.54 -3.06
CA THR A 82 -6.30 12.79 -3.73
C THR A 82 -6.46 12.93 -5.24
N ASN A 83 -7.58 12.45 -5.80
CA ASN A 83 -7.83 12.39 -7.24
C ASN A 83 -6.74 11.63 -8.03
N LEU A 84 -5.95 10.78 -7.37
CA LEU A 84 -4.89 9.95 -7.96
C LEU A 84 -5.38 8.59 -8.47
N LEU A 85 -6.68 8.30 -8.33
CA LEU A 85 -7.30 7.05 -8.77
C LEU A 85 -8.24 7.31 -9.94
N HIS A 86 -8.09 6.54 -11.00
CA HIS A 86 -9.02 6.47 -12.12
C HIS A 86 -10.02 5.34 -11.86
N ASP A 87 -11.31 5.67 -11.72
CA ASP A 87 -12.42 4.69 -11.69
C ASP A 87 -12.58 4.10 -13.09
N LEU A 88 -12.39 2.79 -13.23
CA LEU A 88 -12.45 2.12 -14.53
C LEU A 88 -13.90 1.88 -15.00
N ASN A 89 -14.91 2.21 -14.18
CA ASN A 89 -16.31 1.82 -14.36
C ASN A 89 -16.49 0.29 -14.49
N GLU A 90 -15.52 -0.46 -13.97
CA GLU A 90 -15.51 -1.92 -13.91
C GLU A 90 -15.72 -2.37 -12.45
N VAL A 91 -16.20 -3.60 -12.28
CA VAL A 91 -16.33 -4.25 -10.98
C VAL A 91 -15.61 -5.59 -10.98
N GLN A 92 -15.25 -6.09 -9.80
CA GLN A 92 -14.66 -7.43 -9.68
C GLN A 92 -15.58 -8.51 -10.25
N GLU A 93 -14.99 -9.46 -10.98
CA GLU A 93 -15.67 -10.62 -11.51
C GLU A 93 -15.44 -11.85 -10.63
N GLY A 94 -16.35 -12.83 -10.68
CA GLY A 94 -16.15 -14.13 -10.03
C GLY A 94 -16.20 -14.12 -8.50
N VAL A 95 -16.78 -13.08 -7.87
CA VAL A 95 -16.90 -12.98 -6.41
C VAL A 95 -18.32 -13.33 -5.92
N ALA A 96 -18.40 -14.09 -4.83
CA ALA A 96 -19.68 -14.51 -4.23
C ALA A 96 -20.39 -13.41 -3.42
N HIS A 97 -19.71 -12.29 -3.17
CA HIS A 97 -20.22 -11.14 -2.43
C HIS A 97 -20.39 -9.94 -3.37
N ARG A 98 -20.91 -8.82 -2.85
CA ARG A 98 -21.10 -7.58 -3.64
C ARG A 98 -19.78 -7.19 -4.35
N PRO A 99 -19.75 -7.17 -5.69
CA PRO A 99 -18.58 -6.78 -6.44
C PRO A 99 -18.07 -5.39 -6.07
N ALA A 100 -16.76 -5.27 -5.84
CA ALA A 100 -16.14 -3.98 -5.60
C ALA A 100 -15.74 -3.31 -6.92
N LYS A 101 -15.80 -1.98 -6.97
CA LYS A 101 -15.28 -1.18 -8.09
C LYS A 101 -13.77 -1.35 -8.24
N LEU A 102 -13.32 -1.37 -9.48
CA LEU A 102 -11.91 -1.42 -9.85
C LEU A 102 -11.39 -0.04 -10.21
N TYR A 103 -10.16 0.22 -9.75
CA TYR A 103 -9.43 1.46 -9.95
C TYR A 103 -8.05 1.18 -10.54
N ARG A 104 -7.48 2.20 -11.15
CA ARG A 104 -6.08 2.24 -11.55
C ARG A 104 -5.42 3.50 -10.98
N PHE A 105 -4.15 3.38 -10.61
CA PHE A 105 -3.34 4.53 -10.20
C PHE A 105 -3.00 5.42 -11.40
N ASP A 106 -3.25 6.72 -11.29
CA ASP A 106 -2.91 7.71 -12.30
C ASP A 106 -1.51 8.29 -12.01
N ARG A 107 -0.51 7.62 -12.56
CA ARG A 107 0.89 8.02 -12.39
C ARG A 107 1.20 9.37 -13.03
N ASN A 108 0.65 9.66 -14.21
CA ASN A 108 0.90 10.90 -14.92
C ASN A 108 0.40 12.10 -14.11
N LYS A 109 -0.80 11.98 -13.53
CA LYS A 109 -1.37 13.00 -12.67
C LYS A 109 -0.57 13.18 -11.38
N TYR A 110 -0.07 12.09 -10.79
CA TYR A 110 0.80 12.19 -9.62
C TYR A 110 2.10 12.95 -9.93
N GLU A 111 2.74 12.65 -11.06
CA GLU A 111 3.98 13.32 -11.49
C GLU A 111 3.74 14.83 -11.74
N GLN A 112 2.61 15.20 -12.33
CA GLN A 112 2.20 16.61 -12.48
C GLN A 112 2.00 17.31 -11.13
N LEU A 113 1.24 16.70 -10.22
CA LEU A 113 0.97 17.27 -8.90
C LEU A 113 2.26 17.48 -8.10
N ILE A 114 3.21 16.55 -8.18
CA ILE A 114 4.52 16.69 -7.51
C ILE A 114 5.32 17.86 -8.10
N ALA A 115 5.29 18.05 -9.43
CA ALA A 115 5.92 19.20 -10.07
C ALA A 115 5.29 20.54 -9.61
N GLU A 116 4.01 20.53 -9.26
CA GLU A 116 3.25 21.67 -8.74
C GLU A 116 3.39 21.86 -7.21
N GLY A 117 4.21 21.05 -6.54
CA GLY A 117 4.46 21.17 -5.10
C GLY A 117 3.44 20.47 -4.20
N TYR A 118 2.64 19.54 -4.74
CA TYR A 118 1.70 18.74 -3.96
C TYR A 118 2.42 17.87 -2.92
N SER A 119 1.94 17.91 -1.68
CA SER A 119 2.36 16.99 -0.61
C SER A 119 1.30 15.92 -0.40
N PHE A 120 1.66 14.66 -0.61
CA PHE A 120 0.82 13.52 -0.28
C PHE A 120 0.89 13.26 1.24
N ASP A 121 -0.26 13.08 1.87
CA ASP A 121 -0.35 12.77 3.31
C ASP A 121 -1.55 11.84 3.53
N ILE A 122 -1.32 10.69 4.19
CA ILE A 122 -2.35 9.69 4.53
C ILE A 122 -2.17 9.04 5.91
#